data_AF-A0A1Y2UZU5-F1
#
_entry.id   AF-A0A1Y2UZU5-F1
#
_cell.length_a   1.000
_cell.length_b   1.000
_cell.length_c   1.000
_cell.angle_alpha   90.00
_cell.angle_beta   90.00
_cell.angle_gamma   90.00
#
_symmetry.space_group_name_H-M   'P 1'
#
loop_
_entity.id
_entity.type
_entity.pdbx_description
1 polymer ?
#
loop_
_entity_poly.entity_id
_entity_poly.type
_entity_poly.pdbx_seq_one_letter_code
_entity_poly.pdbx_strand_id
1 'polypeptide(L)'
;MEPKSKKPAMEATWYSFLATPVFTAISNEIMLLYSFWDILYVSFVSWVYSVIERYQDDNKMLESISQESCQQSVVFVSISVYAWDIDRTKITDIGTSTWSPSDFKFDPYSCHWRIKENMGLENRYMPNEPDTFTFGSTVCANETNITSILEEAFTPLFPRFQRVVIVGHGIYSTLELLRNYWKPPACVTILDTQKIWQLQCRQSENITLEGALTTIMETKYDNYLLHNAGNDSYFALCLLRAEGGFGHHSVRKDPEKHTQPPENSKF
;
A
#
# COMPACT_ATOMS: atom_id res chain seq x y z
N MET A 1 -78.01 46.46 -11.31
CA MET A 1 -77.69 47.55 -10.35
C MET A 1 -76.60 47.02 -9.43
N GLU A 2 -75.54 47.81 -9.26
CA GLU A 2 -74.21 47.47 -8.70
C GLU A 2 -74.22 46.83 -7.29
N PRO A 3 -73.12 46.18 -6.89
CA PRO A 3 -72.22 46.94 -6.02
C PRO A 3 -70.76 46.96 -6.49
N LYS A 4 -70.19 48.17 -6.47
CA LYS A 4 -68.77 48.48 -6.65
C LYS A 4 -67.95 47.91 -5.49
N SER A 5 -66.97 47.06 -5.81
CA SER A 5 -65.89 46.71 -4.88
C SER A 5 -64.63 47.50 -5.27
N LYS A 6 -64.24 48.41 -4.38
CA LYS A 6 -63.02 49.24 -4.48
C LYS A 6 -61.79 48.33 -4.24
N LYS A 7 -60.83 48.35 -5.17
CA LYS A 7 -59.46 47.87 -4.91
C LYS A 7 -58.76 48.82 -3.94
N PRO A 8 -58.18 48.35 -2.82
CA PRO A 8 -57.19 49.12 -2.09
C PRO A 8 -55.85 49.02 -2.81
N ALA A 9 -55.23 50.17 -3.06
CA ALA A 9 -53.81 50.27 -3.33
C ALA A 9 -53.07 50.00 -2.01
N MET A 10 -52.33 48.89 -1.92
CA MET A 10 -51.37 48.65 -0.85
C MET A 10 -49.97 48.51 -1.45
N GLU A 11 -49.27 49.65 -1.38
CA GLU A 11 -47.89 49.81 -0.91
C GLU A 11 -46.88 48.71 -1.25
N ALA A 12 -46.05 49.03 -2.23
CA ALA A 12 -44.76 48.41 -2.48
C ALA A 12 -43.73 48.86 -1.41
N THR A 13 -43.69 48.23 -0.25
CA THR A 13 -42.62 48.47 0.74
C THR A 13 -42.35 47.25 1.63
N TRP A 14 -41.92 46.11 1.07
CA TRP A 14 -41.38 44.99 1.89
C TRP A 14 -40.25 44.18 1.23
N TYR A 15 -39.52 44.74 0.26
CA TYR A 15 -38.38 44.03 -0.38
C TYR A 15 -37.05 44.80 -0.34
N SER A 16 -36.74 45.51 0.75
CA SER A 16 -35.43 46.16 0.91
C SER A 16 -34.73 45.90 2.24
N PHE A 17 -35.20 44.95 3.04
CA PHE A 17 -34.48 44.47 4.21
C PHE A 17 -34.05 43.03 3.96
N LEU A 18 -32.83 42.84 3.45
CA LEU A 18 -31.94 41.67 3.62
C LEU A 18 -30.70 41.79 2.69
N ALA A 19 -30.18 43.00 2.48
CA ALA A 19 -28.84 43.19 1.92
C ALA A 19 -27.91 43.65 3.05
N THR A 20 -27.80 42.84 4.10
CA THR A 20 -26.86 43.08 5.21
C THR A 20 -25.49 42.48 4.87
N PRO A 21 -24.37 43.14 5.26
CA PRO A 21 -23.00 42.66 5.03
C PRO A 21 -22.73 41.22 5.52
N VAL A 22 -23.55 40.74 6.46
CA VAL A 22 -23.51 39.38 7.01
C VAL A 22 -23.82 38.32 5.94
N PHE A 23 -24.73 38.59 5.01
CA PHE A 23 -25.08 37.62 3.95
C PHE A 23 -23.96 37.48 2.92
N THR A 24 -23.26 38.57 2.62
CA THR A 24 -22.10 38.59 1.70
C THR A 24 -20.87 37.93 2.32
N ALA A 25 -20.66 38.08 3.63
CA ALA A 25 -19.58 37.41 4.35
C ALA A 25 -19.77 35.89 4.38
N ILE A 26 -20.98 35.43 4.69
CA ILE A 26 -21.33 33.99 4.70
C ILE A 26 -21.24 33.39 3.29
N SER A 27 -21.67 34.13 2.24
CA SER A 27 -21.53 33.61 0.87
C SER A 27 -20.08 33.47 0.44
N ASN A 28 -19.20 34.37 0.86
CA ASN A 28 -17.78 34.31 0.52
C ASN A 28 -17.05 33.16 1.24
N GLU A 29 -17.38 32.88 2.51
CA GLU A 29 -16.84 31.72 3.22
C GLU A 29 -17.35 30.39 2.63
N ILE A 30 -18.62 30.31 2.25
CA ILE A 30 -19.19 29.13 1.59
C ILE A 30 -18.52 28.90 0.22
N MET A 31 -18.31 29.95 -0.58
CA MET A 31 -17.62 29.83 -1.88
C MET A 31 -16.14 29.43 -1.74
N LEU A 32 -15.46 29.90 -0.69
CA LEU A 32 -14.09 29.46 -0.38
C LEU A 32 -14.05 27.99 0.00
N LEU A 33 -15.01 27.52 0.81
CA LEU A 33 -15.14 26.10 1.15
C LEU A 33 -15.37 25.25 -0.10
N TYR A 34 -16.30 25.64 -0.99
CA TYR A 34 -16.53 24.91 -2.25
C TYR A 34 -15.27 24.88 -3.14
N SER A 35 -14.55 25.99 -3.28
CA SER A 35 -13.30 26.02 -4.05
C SER A 35 -12.21 25.11 -3.46
N PHE A 36 -12.17 24.97 -2.13
CA PHE A 36 -11.23 24.12 -1.44
C PHE A 36 -11.57 22.63 -1.61
N TRP A 37 -12.86 22.29 -1.56
CA TRP A 37 -13.36 20.94 -1.87
C TRP A 37 -13.12 20.56 -3.34
N ASP A 38 -13.30 21.49 -4.28
CA ASP A 38 -13.04 21.25 -5.70
C ASP A 38 -11.54 21.01 -5.97
N ILE A 39 -10.63 21.76 -5.33
CA ILE A 39 -9.19 21.56 -5.47
C ILE A 39 -8.77 20.19 -4.90
N LEU A 40 -9.29 19.82 -3.74
CA LEU A 40 -9.02 18.51 -3.13
C LEU A 40 -9.61 17.37 -3.97
N TYR A 41 -10.82 17.54 -4.50
CA TYR A 41 -11.48 16.56 -5.36
C TYR A 41 -10.77 16.38 -6.70
N VAL A 42 -10.37 17.45 -7.38
CA VAL A 42 -9.61 17.39 -8.63
C VAL A 42 -8.23 16.75 -8.41
N SER A 43 -7.56 17.10 -7.31
CA SER A 43 -6.26 16.48 -6.96
C SER A 43 -6.41 15.00 -6.65
N PHE A 44 -7.48 14.61 -5.95
CA PHE A 44 -7.80 13.22 -5.65
C PHE A 44 -8.17 12.43 -6.91
N VAL A 45 -9.05 12.96 -7.74
CA VAL A 45 -9.47 12.33 -9.00
C VAL A 45 -8.29 12.21 -9.95
N SER A 46 -7.43 13.24 -10.06
CA SER A 46 -6.20 13.17 -10.85
C SER A 46 -5.22 12.14 -10.30
N TRP A 47 -5.06 12.04 -8.97
CA TRP A 47 -4.26 11.00 -8.35
C TRP A 47 -4.82 9.60 -8.65
N VAL A 48 -6.13 9.40 -8.48
CA VAL A 48 -6.84 8.14 -8.81
C VAL A 48 -6.71 7.79 -10.29
N TYR A 49 -6.85 8.75 -11.22
CA TYR A 49 -6.65 8.50 -12.66
C TYR A 49 -5.20 8.18 -12.99
N SER A 50 -4.22 8.84 -12.35
CA SER A 50 -2.80 8.51 -12.51
C SER A 50 -2.46 7.12 -11.96
N VAL A 51 -3.19 6.69 -10.94
CA VAL A 51 -3.13 5.34 -10.37
C VAL A 51 -3.79 4.36 -11.34
N ILE A 52 -4.90 4.75 -11.99
CA ILE A 52 -5.64 3.89 -12.90
C ILE A 52 -4.91 3.62 -14.22
N GLU A 53 -4.28 4.62 -14.83
CA GLU A 53 -3.50 4.43 -16.06
C GLU A 53 -2.26 3.53 -15.87
N ARG A 54 -1.78 3.38 -14.62
CA ARG A 54 -0.68 2.45 -14.30
C ARG A 54 -1.08 0.97 -14.33
N TYR A 55 -2.39 0.63 -14.26
CA TYR A 55 -2.87 -0.76 -14.16
C TYR A 55 -2.64 -1.64 -15.40
N GLN A 56 -2.38 -1.07 -16.59
CA GLN A 56 -2.25 -1.86 -17.82
C GLN A 56 -0.81 -2.35 -18.10
N ASP A 57 0.17 -2.00 -17.26
CA ASP A 57 1.59 -2.22 -17.57
C ASP A 57 2.38 -2.99 -16.51
N ASP A 58 1.74 -3.51 -15.45
CA ASP A 58 2.42 -4.14 -14.31
C ASP A 58 3.35 -5.31 -14.72
N ASN A 59 2.98 -6.14 -15.70
CA ASN A 59 3.86 -7.21 -16.19
C ASN A 59 5.07 -6.69 -16.98
N LYS A 60 4.90 -5.69 -17.86
CA LYS A 60 6.05 -5.12 -18.57
C LYS A 60 6.96 -4.36 -17.61
N MET A 61 6.35 -3.71 -16.61
CA MET A 61 7.07 -3.06 -15.53
C MET A 61 7.86 -4.07 -14.71
N LEU A 62 7.25 -5.21 -14.35
CA LEU A 62 7.93 -6.31 -13.66
C LEU A 62 9.09 -6.86 -14.49
N GLU A 63 8.91 -7.07 -15.79
CA GLU A 63 9.99 -7.50 -16.69
C GLU A 63 11.14 -6.48 -16.76
N SER A 64 10.83 -5.19 -16.91
CA SER A 64 11.82 -4.11 -16.91
C SER A 64 12.59 -4.07 -15.59
N ILE A 65 11.87 -4.12 -14.47
CA ILE A 65 12.47 -4.09 -13.13
C ILE A 65 13.31 -5.34 -12.89
N SER A 66 12.85 -6.51 -13.36
CA SER A 66 13.61 -7.76 -13.27
C SER A 66 14.93 -7.66 -14.02
N GLN A 67 14.92 -7.14 -15.26
CA GLN A 67 16.14 -6.90 -16.04
C GLN A 67 17.06 -5.86 -15.38
N GLU A 68 16.51 -4.76 -14.89
CA GLU A 68 17.26 -3.70 -14.21
C GLU A 68 17.87 -4.20 -12.89
N SER A 69 17.18 -5.08 -12.16
CA SER A 69 17.65 -5.63 -10.89
C SER A 69 18.95 -6.44 -11.02
N CYS A 70 19.24 -6.99 -12.20
CA CYS A 70 20.49 -7.69 -12.47
C CYS A 70 21.69 -6.73 -12.61
N GLN A 71 21.46 -5.42 -12.80
CA GLN A 71 22.48 -4.41 -13.08
C GLN A 71 22.50 -3.26 -12.07
N GLN A 72 21.42 -3.06 -11.31
CA GLN A 72 21.19 -1.91 -10.42
C GLN A 72 20.91 -2.32 -8.98
N SER A 73 21.06 -1.36 -8.06
CA SER A 73 20.60 -1.45 -6.68
C SER A 73 19.09 -1.15 -6.60
N VAL A 74 18.24 -2.14 -6.90
CA VAL A 74 16.78 -2.07 -6.69
C VAL A 74 16.44 -2.65 -5.32
N VAL A 75 15.51 -2.02 -4.61
CA VAL A 75 14.92 -2.58 -3.39
C VAL A 75 13.40 -2.65 -3.51
N PHE A 76 12.85 -3.77 -3.06
CA PHE A 76 11.42 -4.01 -2.96
C PHE A 76 11.02 -3.92 -1.50
N VAL A 77 9.95 -3.18 -1.23
CA VAL A 77 9.37 -3.04 0.10
C VAL A 77 7.89 -3.35 -0.02
N SER A 78 7.49 -4.50 0.51
CA SER A 78 6.08 -4.84 0.62
C SER A 78 5.46 -4.19 1.83
N ILE A 79 4.20 -3.79 1.70
CA ILE A 79 3.39 -3.23 2.78
C ILE A 79 2.00 -3.87 2.81
N SER A 80 1.57 -4.26 4.00
CA SER A 80 0.20 -4.70 4.28
C SER A 80 -0.32 -3.96 5.51
N VAL A 81 -1.61 -3.59 5.49
CA VAL A 81 -2.26 -2.87 6.58
C VAL A 81 -3.64 -3.47 6.82
N TYR A 82 -3.93 -3.77 8.08
CA TYR A 82 -5.27 -4.12 8.53
C TYR A 82 -5.92 -2.95 9.23
N ALA A 83 -7.24 -2.84 9.03
CA ALA A 83 -8.10 -1.91 9.74
C ALA A 83 -9.35 -2.64 10.20
N TRP A 84 -10.02 -2.08 11.19
CA TRP A 84 -11.26 -2.65 11.71
C TRP A 84 -12.35 -2.63 10.63
N ASP A 85 -13.04 -3.75 10.46
CA ASP A 85 -14.01 -3.91 9.37
C ASP A 85 -15.29 -3.07 9.51
N ILE A 86 -15.62 -2.62 10.73
CA ILE A 86 -16.74 -1.70 10.99
C ILE A 86 -16.35 -0.24 10.74
N ASP A 87 -15.12 0.15 11.10
CA ASP A 87 -14.61 1.51 10.90
C ASP A 87 -13.16 1.47 10.39
N ARG A 88 -13.04 1.58 9.06
CA ARG A 88 -11.77 1.50 8.34
C ARG A 88 -10.81 2.67 8.61
N THR A 89 -11.23 3.67 9.38
CA THR A 89 -10.31 4.72 9.85
C THR A 89 -9.40 4.23 10.97
N LYS A 90 -9.77 3.11 11.63
CA LYS A 90 -9.04 2.49 12.73
C LYS A 90 -8.11 1.41 12.24
N ILE A 91 -6.86 1.79 11.98
CA ILE A 91 -5.79 0.85 11.62
C ILE A 91 -5.46 0.00 12.85
N THR A 92 -5.42 -1.32 12.69
CA THR A 92 -5.12 -2.27 13.77
C THR A 92 -3.68 -2.78 13.68
N ASP A 93 -3.19 -3.03 12.46
CA ASP A 93 -1.91 -3.67 12.21
C ASP A 93 -1.24 -3.12 10.96
N ILE A 94 0.10 -3.04 10.99
CA ILE A 94 0.94 -2.64 9.87
C ILE A 94 2.06 -3.67 9.74
N GLY A 95 2.30 -4.14 8.53
CA GLY A 95 3.41 -5.01 8.19
C GLY A 95 4.21 -4.44 7.05
N THR A 96 5.54 -4.55 7.17
CA THR A 96 6.45 -4.25 6.06
C THR A 96 7.48 -5.35 5.91
N SER A 97 7.82 -5.68 4.67
CA SER A 97 8.95 -6.57 4.38
C SER A 97 9.83 -5.94 3.31
N THR A 98 11.14 -5.98 3.49
CA THR A 98 12.12 -5.37 2.58
C THR A 98 13.06 -6.44 2.03
N TRP A 99 13.31 -6.39 0.73
CA TRP A 99 14.22 -7.31 0.04
C TRP A 99 14.89 -6.63 -1.14
N SER A 100 16.19 -6.88 -1.33
CA SER A 100 16.92 -6.51 -2.55
C SER A 100 17.48 -7.77 -3.21
N PRO A 101 17.37 -7.91 -4.54
CA PRO A 101 18.06 -8.97 -5.29
C PRO A 101 19.59 -8.92 -5.15
N SER A 102 20.13 -7.74 -4.84
CA SER A 102 21.57 -7.53 -4.66
C SER A 102 22.09 -7.95 -3.27
N ASP A 103 21.20 -8.17 -2.29
CA ASP A 103 21.58 -8.60 -0.96
C ASP A 103 21.91 -10.10 -0.96
N PHE A 104 23.06 -10.46 -0.39
CA PHE A 104 23.46 -11.86 -0.19
C PHE A 104 22.54 -12.62 0.77
N LYS A 105 21.71 -11.91 1.56
CA LYS A 105 20.69 -12.50 2.41
C LYS A 105 19.47 -12.82 1.56
N PHE A 106 19.14 -14.10 1.48
CA PHE A 106 18.02 -14.57 0.67
C PHE A 106 16.65 -14.21 1.25
N ASP A 107 16.58 -13.95 2.56
CA ASP A 107 15.33 -13.75 3.28
C ASP A 107 14.99 -12.26 3.45
N PRO A 108 13.77 -11.83 3.10
CA PRO A 108 13.28 -10.49 3.38
C PRO A 108 13.39 -10.12 4.87
N TYR A 109 13.74 -8.86 5.15
CA TYR A 109 13.65 -8.30 6.48
C TYR A 109 12.22 -7.82 6.76
N SER A 110 11.56 -8.40 7.75
CA SER A 110 10.15 -8.12 8.05
C SER A 110 9.95 -7.46 9.40
N CYS A 111 8.99 -6.56 9.48
CA CYS A 111 8.54 -5.88 10.68
C CYS A 111 7.01 -5.95 10.79
N HIS A 112 6.51 -5.98 12.02
CA HIS A 112 5.09 -6.00 12.32
C HIS A 112 4.79 -5.06 13.48
N TRP A 113 3.80 -4.19 13.31
CA TRP A 113 3.34 -3.26 14.33
C TRP A 113 1.85 -3.45 14.62
N ARG A 114 1.49 -3.44 15.90
CA ARG A 114 0.10 -3.38 16.38
C ARG A 114 -0.22 -1.99 16.91
N ILE A 115 -1.36 -1.42 16.53
CA ILE A 115 -1.79 -0.09 16.97
C ILE A 115 -2.54 -0.22 18.31
N LYS A 116 -1.92 0.29 19.38
CA LYS A 116 -2.36 0.10 20.78
C LYS A 116 -3.80 0.51 21.01
N GLU A 117 -4.21 1.64 20.45
CA GLU A 117 -5.54 2.21 20.59
C GLU A 117 -6.64 1.30 20.03
N ASN A 118 -6.27 0.42 19.09
CA ASN A 118 -7.19 -0.41 18.31
C ASN A 118 -7.01 -1.92 18.58
N MET A 119 -6.13 -2.33 19.50
CA MET A 119 -5.83 -3.75 19.79
C MET A 119 -7.03 -4.56 20.31
N GLY A 120 -8.03 -3.90 20.90
CA GLY A 120 -9.26 -4.54 21.41
C GLY A 120 -10.41 -4.62 20.40
N LEU A 121 -10.18 -4.20 19.16
CA LEU A 121 -11.18 -4.27 18.10
C LEU A 121 -11.13 -5.64 17.42
N GLU A 122 -12.27 -6.30 17.35
CA GLU A 122 -12.43 -7.58 16.67
C GLU A 122 -13.18 -7.37 15.36
N ASN A 123 -12.63 -7.95 14.28
CA ASN A 123 -13.32 -7.99 13.00
C ASN A 123 -14.49 -8.99 13.06
N ARG A 124 -15.58 -8.64 12.40
CA ARG A 124 -16.77 -9.47 12.23
C ARG A 124 -16.63 -10.48 11.10
N TYR A 125 -15.95 -10.13 10.00
CA TYR A 125 -15.96 -10.91 8.77
C TYR A 125 -14.69 -11.74 8.55
N MET A 126 -13.52 -11.19 8.89
CA MET A 126 -12.23 -11.86 8.71
C MET A 126 -11.41 -11.71 10.00
N PRO A 127 -11.17 -12.80 10.75
CA PRO A 127 -10.37 -12.74 11.97
C PRO A 127 -8.99 -12.16 11.66
N ASN A 128 -8.52 -11.26 12.52
CA ASN A 128 -7.11 -10.86 12.51
C ASN A 128 -6.34 -11.86 13.38
N GLU A 129 -5.16 -12.27 12.93
CA GLU A 129 -4.26 -13.15 13.68
C GLU A 129 -2.97 -12.38 14.04
N PRO A 130 -3.06 -11.31 14.83
CA PRO A 130 -1.93 -10.39 15.02
C PRO A 130 -0.78 -10.97 15.85
N ASP A 131 -1.03 -12.08 16.55
CA ASP A 131 -0.06 -12.76 17.42
C ASP A 131 0.68 -13.92 16.73
N THR A 132 0.42 -14.16 15.44
CA THR A 132 1.06 -15.23 14.64
C THR A 132 2.25 -14.75 13.80
N PHE A 133 2.77 -13.54 14.04
CA PHE A 133 3.93 -13.03 13.29
C PHE A 133 5.17 -13.90 13.54
N THR A 134 5.75 -14.48 12.49
CA THR A 134 6.86 -15.45 12.60
C THR A 134 8.21 -14.97 12.10
N PHE A 135 8.25 -13.82 11.41
CA PHE A 135 9.47 -13.30 10.78
C PHE A 135 10.23 -12.29 11.64
N GLY A 136 9.89 -12.18 12.92
CA GLY A 136 10.52 -11.23 13.84
C GLY A 136 9.73 -11.05 15.13
N SER A 137 9.63 -9.80 15.60
CA SER A 137 8.84 -9.44 16.77
C SER A 137 7.78 -8.41 16.42
N THR A 138 6.60 -8.55 17.02
CA THR A 138 5.53 -7.56 16.96
C THR A 138 5.84 -6.40 17.90
N VAL A 139 5.78 -5.16 17.39
CA VAL A 139 5.98 -3.94 18.18
C VAL A 139 4.64 -3.24 18.38
N CYS A 140 4.28 -2.94 19.62
CA CYS A 140 3.09 -2.12 19.88
C CYS A 140 3.42 -0.63 19.72
N ALA A 141 2.74 0.04 18.80
CA ALA A 141 2.90 1.46 18.52
C ALA A 141 1.59 2.24 18.76
N ASN A 142 1.70 3.54 18.98
CA ASN A 142 0.53 4.42 19.02
C ASN A 142 0.11 4.78 17.60
N GLU A 143 -1.16 5.07 17.37
CA GLU A 143 -1.70 5.51 16.08
C GLU A 143 -0.98 6.77 15.56
N THR A 144 -0.57 7.67 16.45
CA THR A 144 0.21 8.87 16.12
C THR A 144 1.59 8.58 15.52
N ASN A 145 2.09 7.34 15.64
CA ASN A 145 3.39 6.92 15.14
C ASN A 145 3.33 6.29 13.74
N ILE A 146 2.15 6.08 13.15
CA ILE A 146 2.00 5.41 11.85
C ILE A 146 2.86 6.07 10.77
N THR A 147 2.82 7.40 10.66
CA THR A 147 3.66 8.13 9.69
C THR A 147 5.14 7.86 9.95
N SER A 148 5.60 7.94 11.20
CA SER A 148 7.02 7.71 11.54
C SER A 148 7.48 6.28 11.26
N ILE A 149 6.61 5.29 11.50
CA ILE A 149 6.88 3.87 11.20
C ILE A 149 7.16 3.70 9.71
N LEU A 150 6.30 4.26 8.86
CA LEU A 150 6.45 4.15 7.42
C LEU A 150 7.66 4.94 6.93
N GLU A 151 7.89 6.15 7.44
CA GLU A 151 9.10 6.91 7.12
C GLU A 151 10.39 6.18 7.51
N GLU A 152 10.42 5.50 8.66
CA GLU A 152 11.56 4.69 9.08
C GLU A 152 11.80 3.49 8.16
N ALA A 153 10.72 2.86 7.66
CA ALA A 153 10.83 1.76 6.71
C ALA A 153 11.34 2.18 5.33
N PHE A 154 10.95 3.38 4.86
CA PHE A 154 11.20 3.81 3.47
C PHE A 154 12.36 4.80 3.32
N THR A 155 12.46 5.83 4.19
CA THR A 155 13.41 6.93 4.02
C THR A 155 14.87 6.49 3.92
N PRO A 156 15.37 5.54 4.74
CA PRO A 156 16.74 5.06 4.64
C PRO A 156 17.10 4.39 3.31
N LEU A 157 16.11 3.98 2.53
CA LEU A 157 16.30 3.26 1.27
C LEU A 157 16.61 4.20 0.10
N PHE A 158 16.03 5.40 0.06
CA PHE A 158 16.21 6.34 -1.05
C PHE A 158 17.66 6.76 -1.34
N PRO A 159 18.52 7.06 -0.34
CA PRO A 159 19.93 7.36 -0.64
C PRO A 159 20.75 6.12 -0.99
N ARG A 160 20.24 4.92 -0.72
CA ARG A 160 20.99 3.66 -0.81
C ARG A 160 20.67 2.87 -2.08
N PHE A 161 19.49 3.06 -2.64
CA PHE A 161 18.99 2.36 -3.82
C PHE A 161 18.55 3.33 -4.90
N GLN A 162 18.97 3.09 -6.14
CA GLN A 162 18.55 3.86 -7.31
C GLN A 162 17.03 3.78 -7.55
N ARG A 163 16.41 2.66 -7.18
CA ARG A 163 14.96 2.46 -7.32
C ARG A 163 14.40 1.77 -6.08
N VAL A 164 13.34 2.36 -5.55
CA VAL A 164 12.52 1.80 -4.48
C VAL A 164 11.16 1.42 -5.06
N VAL A 165 10.79 0.16 -4.87
CA VAL A 165 9.54 -0.43 -5.38
C VAL A 165 8.66 -0.80 -4.19
N ILE A 166 7.48 -0.19 -4.09
CA ILE A 166 6.44 -0.59 -3.15
C ILE A 166 5.68 -1.77 -3.74
N VAL A 167 5.49 -2.80 -2.95
CA VAL A 167 4.81 -4.03 -3.34
C VAL A 167 3.60 -4.25 -2.42
N GLY A 168 2.53 -4.81 -2.95
CA GLY A 168 1.46 -5.36 -2.12
C GLY A 168 0.54 -6.23 -2.93
N HIS A 169 -0.32 -6.98 -2.25
CA HIS A 169 -1.35 -7.77 -2.88
C HIS A 169 -2.70 -7.02 -2.77
N GLY A 170 -3.16 -6.41 -3.87
CA GLY A 170 -4.24 -5.42 -3.81
C GLY A 170 -3.79 -4.10 -3.18
N ILE A 171 -2.55 -3.67 -3.46
CA ILE A 171 -1.82 -2.58 -2.79
C ILE A 171 -2.62 -1.27 -2.67
N TYR A 172 -3.47 -0.96 -3.64
CA TYR A 172 -4.27 0.27 -3.62
C TYR A 172 -5.27 0.32 -2.47
N SER A 173 -5.78 -0.82 -2.03
CA SER A 173 -6.63 -0.88 -0.83
C SER A 173 -5.83 -0.50 0.43
N THR A 174 -4.58 -0.94 0.51
CA THR A 174 -3.64 -0.57 1.57
C THR A 174 -3.32 0.92 1.54
N LEU A 175 -3.02 1.48 0.38
CA LEU A 175 -2.74 2.91 0.22
C LEU A 175 -3.95 3.79 0.56
N GLU A 176 -5.16 3.33 0.25
CA GLU A 176 -6.39 4.03 0.63
C GLU A 176 -6.60 4.07 2.15
N LEU A 177 -6.29 2.99 2.87
CA LEU A 177 -6.29 2.98 4.35
C LEU A 177 -5.29 3.99 4.92
N LEU A 178 -4.13 4.13 4.28
CA LEU A 178 -3.05 5.00 4.73
C LEU A 178 -3.20 6.47 4.31
N ARG A 179 -4.19 6.83 3.48
CA ARG A 179 -4.28 8.16 2.82
C ARG A 179 -4.17 9.37 3.75
N ASN A 180 -4.61 9.22 5.01
CA ASN A 180 -4.59 10.26 6.04
C ASN A 180 -3.31 10.26 6.89
N TYR A 181 -2.52 9.20 6.83
CA TYR A 181 -1.30 9.01 7.64
C TYR A 181 -0.03 9.16 6.82
N TRP A 182 -0.01 8.62 5.61
CA TRP A 182 1.20 8.53 4.80
C TRP A 182 0.88 8.48 3.32
N LYS A 183 1.73 9.12 2.52
CA LYS A 183 1.66 9.08 1.07
C LYS A 183 3.00 8.58 0.55
N PRO A 184 3.00 7.57 -0.34
CA PRO A 184 4.21 7.15 -1.02
C PRO A 184 4.93 8.34 -1.68
N PRO A 185 6.26 8.45 -1.55
CA PRO A 185 7.02 9.46 -2.28
C PRO A 185 6.81 9.31 -3.79
N ALA A 186 6.72 10.43 -4.52
CA ALA A 186 6.36 10.43 -5.94
C ALA A 186 7.34 9.66 -6.85
N CYS A 187 8.58 9.42 -6.37
CA CYS A 187 9.62 8.69 -7.10
C CYS A 187 9.55 7.17 -6.95
N VAL A 188 8.66 6.62 -6.11
CA VAL A 188 8.53 5.17 -5.95
C VAL A 188 7.74 4.54 -7.10
N THR A 189 8.14 3.34 -7.46
CA THR A 189 7.31 2.44 -8.26
C THR A 189 6.34 1.71 -7.34
N ILE A 190 5.12 1.43 -7.81
CA ILE A 190 4.16 0.58 -7.10
C ILE A 190 3.90 -0.65 -7.97
N LEU A 191 3.99 -1.84 -7.38
CA LEU A 191 3.62 -3.12 -8.00
C LEU A 191 2.52 -3.79 -7.19
N ASP A 192 1.50 -4.27 -7.89
CA ASP A 192 0.39 -5.03 -7.31
C ASP A 192 0.50 -6.50 -7.71
N THR A 193 0.87 -7.38 -6.77
CA THR A 193 1.02 -8.81 -7.04
C THR A 193 -0.30 -9.48 -7.38
N GLN A 194 -1.44 -8.94 -6.93
CA GLN A 194 -2.76 -9.45 -7.35
C GLN A 194 -2.97 -9.22 -8.85
N LYS A 195 -2.56 -8.05 -9.36
CA LYS A 195 -2.68 -7.71 -10.79
C LYS A 195 -1.69 -8.46 -11.65
N ILE A 196 -0.45 -8.55 -11.20
CA ILE A 196 0.59 -9.37 -11.86
C ILE A 196 0.07 -10.81 -12.02
N TRP A 197 -0.39 -11.43 -10.92
CA TRP A 197 -0.97 -12.77 -10.94
C TRP A 197 -2.13 -12.90 -11.94
N GLN A 198 -3.10 -11.99 -11.89
CA GLN A 198 -4.26 -11.97 -12.80
C GLN A 198 -3.84 -11.96 -14.27
N LEU A 199 -2.87 -11.11 -14.61
CA LEU A 199 -2.36 -11.00 -15.98
C LEU A 199 -1.62 -12.27 -16.40
N GLN A 200 -0.78 -12.82 -15.54
CA GLN A 200 0.00 -14.04 -15.81
C GLN A 200 -0.91 -15.27 -15.99
N CYS A 201 -1.91 -15.43 -15.13
CA CYS A 201 -2.87 -16.55 -15.17
C CYS A 201 -4.06 -16.32 -16.11
N ARG A 202 -4.14 -15.16 -16.77
CA ARG A 202 -5.26 -14.74 -17.65
C ARG A 202 -6.62 -14.83 -16.96
N GLN A 203 -6.67 -14.41 -15.70
CA GLN A 203 -7.88 -14.37 -14.88
C GLN A 203 -8.34 -12.93 -14.70
N SER A 204 -9.66 -12.70 -14.69
CA SER A 204 -10.25 -11.37 -14.47
C SER A 204 -10.68 -11.13 -13.02
N GLU A 205 -10.85 -12.19 -12.23
CA GLU A 205 -11.34 -12.10 -10.85
C GLU A 205 -10.21 -11.82 -9.86
N ASN A 206 -10.52 -11.04 -8.82
CA ASN A 206 -9.59 -10.79 -7.73
C ASN A 206 -9.34 -12.08 -6.96
N ILE A 207 -8.07 -12.47 -6.87
CA ILE A 207 -7.63 -13.60 -6.06
C ILE A 207 -7.18 -13.12 -4.68
N THR A 208 -7.30 -13.95 -3.65
CA THR A 208 -6.70 -13.67 -2.34
C THR A 208 -5.21 -13.94 -2.38
N LEU A 209 -4.46 -13.41 -1.40
CA LEU A 209 -3.04 -13.72 -1.27
C LEU A 209 -2.83 -15.23 -1.08
N GLU A 210 -3.66 -15.87 -0.24
CA GLU A 210 -3.71 -17.33 -0.08
C GLU A 210 -3.86 -18.02 -1.44
N GLY A 211 -4.90 -17.67 -2.19
CA GLY A 211 -5.17 -18.28 -3.49
C GLY A 211 -3.99 -18.15 -4.44
N ALA A 212 -3.37 -16.97 -4.52
CA ALA A 212 -2.19 -16.76 -5.36
C ALA A 212 -1.00 -17.61 -4.91
N LEU A 213 -0.72 -17.66 -3.60
CA LEU A 213 0.39 -18.45 -3.06
C LEU A 213 0.21 -19.95 -3.30
N THR A 214 -1.03 -20.48 -3.26
CA THR A 214 -1.26 -21.91 -3.56
C THR A 214 -0.88 -22.31 -4.99
N THR A 215 -0.76 -21.33 -5.90
CA THR A 215 -0.35 -21.59 -7.29
C THR A 215 1.17 -21.70 -7.48
N ILE A 216 1.96 -21.34 -6.46
CA ILE A 216 3.43 -21.35 -6.52
C ILE A 216 3.95 -22.51 -5.70
N MET A 217 4.60 -23.47 -6.38
CA MET A 217 5.12 -24.68 -5.74
C MET A 217 6.29 -24.42 -4.78
N GLU A 218 7.01 -23.31 -4.95
CA GLU A 218 8.27 -23.03 -4.25
C GLU A 218 8.06 -22.44 -2.85
N THR A 219 6.91 -21.82 -2.58
CA THR A 219 6.64 -21.17 -1.31
C THR A 219 5.82 -22.09 -0.41
N LYS A 220 6.50 -22.85 0.45
CA LYS A 220 5.82 -23.52 1.56
C LYS A 220 5.42 -22.46 2.57
N TYR A 221 4.13 -22.22 2.71
CA TYR A 221 3.57 -21.42 3.79
C TYR A 221 2.51 -22.23 4.52
N ASP A 222 2.23 -21.85 5.75
CA ASP A 222 1.09 -22.38 6.48
C ASP A 222 -0.02 -21.33 6.49
N ASN A 223 -1.24 -21.74 6.16
CA ASN A 223 -2.40 -20.87 6.09
C ASN A 223 -2.65 -20.13 7.41
N TYR A 224 -2.27 -20.69 8.57
CA TYR A 224 -2.43 -20.01 9.87
C TYR A 224 -1.56 -18.74 10.00
N LEU A 225 -0.56 -18.57 9.14
CA LEU A 225 0.30 -17.39 9.14
C LEU A 225 -0.32 -16.20 8.39
N LEU A 226 -1.36 -16.43 7.58
CA LEU A 226 -2.07 -15.34 6.92
C LEU A 226 -2.94 -14.57 7.92
N HIS A 227 -3.45 -13.41 7.50
CA HIS A 227 -4.24 -12.51 8.35
C HIS A 227 -3.43 -11.83 9.47
N ASN A 228 -2.11 -11.82 9.30
CA ASN A 228 -1.17 -11.02 10.06
C ASN A 228 -0.46 -10.07 9.10
N ALA A 229 -0.55 -8.76 9.31
CA ALA A 229 -0.03 -7.79 8.35
C ALA A 229 1.46 -8.00 8.04
N GLY A 230 2.25 -8.37 9.05
CA GLY A 230 3.68 -8.65 8.89
C GLY A 230 3.93 -9.87 8.01
N ASN A 231 3.26 -10.99 8.29
CA ASN A 231 3.37 -12.20 7.48
C ASN A 231 2.85 -11.98 6.05
N ASP A 232 1.74 -11.27 5.87
CA ASP A 232 1.17 -10.99 4.55
C ASP A 232 2.11 -10.12 3.71
N SER A 233 2.76 -9.13 4.33
CA SER A 233 3.78 -8.32 3.65
C SER A 233 4.97 -9.18 3.19
N TYR A 234 5.39 -10.14 4.01
CA TYR A 234 6.45 -11.10 3.67
C TYR A 234 6.05 -11.99 2.50
N PHE A 235 4.87 -12.62 2.59
CA PHE A 235 4.41 -13.54 1.56
C PHE A 235 4.09 -12.83 0.24
N ALA A 236 3.65 -11.57 0.27
CA ALA A 236 3.51 -10.77 -0.95
C ALA A 236 4.87 -10.54 -1.66
N LEU A 237 5.99 -10.39 -0.92
CA LEU A 237 7.32 -10.38 -1.55
C LEU A 237 7.71 -11.76 -2.08
N CYS A 238 7.43 -12.85 -1.36
CA CYS A 238 7.69 -14.21 -1.86
C CYS A 238 6.93 -14.48 -3.16
N LEU A 239 5.67 -14.06 -3.23
CA LEU A 239 4.83 -14.12 -4.43
C LEU A 239 5.49 -13.35 -5.58
N LEU A 240 5.85 -12.08 -5.38
CA LEU A 240 6.53 -11.27 -6.40
C LEU A 240 7.83 -11.92 -6.89
N ARG A 241 8.62 -12.48 -5.97
CA ARG A 241 9.90 -13.14 -6.30
C ARG A 241 9.71 -14.32 -7.24
N ALA A 242 8.68 -15.12 -6.99
CA ALA A 242 8.32 -16.25 -7.84
C ALA A 242 7.77 -15.77 -9.20
N GLU A 243 6.84 -14.81 -9.21
CA GLU A 243 6.22 -14.26 -10.42
C GLU A 243 7.23 -13.56 -11.34
N GLY A 244 8.23 -12.89 -10.76
CA GLY A 244 9.27 -12.17 -11.51
C GLY A 244 10.50 -13.01 -11.86
N GLY A 245 10.51 -14.30 -11.52
CA GLY A 245 11.61 -15.22 -11.84
C GLY A 245 12.93 -14.91 -11.11
N PHE A 246 12.88 -14.18 -9.99
CA PHE A 246 14.06 -13.74 -9.25
C PHE A 246 14.82 -14.88 -8.52
N GLY A 247 14.30 -16.12 -8.58
CA GLY A 247 14.86 -17.31 -7.91
C GLY A 247 15.73 -18.22 -8.76
N HIS A 248 15.97 -17.93 -10.05
CA HIS A 248 16.66 -18.87 -10.97
C HIS A 248 18.13 -18.57 -11.25
N HIS A 249 18.77 -17.67 -10.50
CA HIS A 249 20.23 -17.68 -10.45
C HIS A 249 20.68 -18.87 -9.61
N SER A 250 20.77 -20.01 -10.30
CA SER A 250 21.58 -21.15 -9.90
C SER A 250 22.85 -20.60 -9.28
N VAL A 251 23.03 -20.90 -8.00
CA VAL A 251 24.33 -20.82 -7.33
C VAL A 251 25.33 -21.32 -8.36
N ARG A 252 26.14 -20.42 -8.92
CA ARG A 252 27.32 -20.83 -9.68
C ARG A 252 28.04 -21.71 -8.68
N LYS A 253 27.99 -23.02 -8.90
CA LYS A 253 28.96 -23.91 -8.28
C LYS A 253 30.28 -23.34 -8.75
N ASP A 254 30.97 -22.64 -7.86
CA ASP A 254 32.37 -22.35 -8.10
C ASP A 254 33.00 -23.69 -8.52
N PRO A 255 33.66 -23.75 -9.69
CA PRO A 255 34.31 -24.98 -10.09
C PRO A 255 35.23 -25.35 -8.94
N GLU A 256 34.97 -26.50 -8.34
CA GLU A 256 35.74 -27.05 -7.23
C GLU A 256 37.21 -26.78 -7.51
N LYS A 257 37.81 -25.89 -6.72
CA LYS A 257 39.27 -25.87 -6.61
C LYS A 257 39.62 -27.22 -6.02
N HIS A 258 39.96 -28.17 -6.88
CA HIS A 258 40.65 -29.40 -6.53
C HIS A 258 41.92 -29.00 -5.78
N THR A 259 41.78 -28.89 -4.47
CA THR A 259 42.90 -28.78 -3.57
C THR A 259 43.39 -30.21 -3.42
N GLN A 260 44.44 -30.55 -4.16
CA GLN A 260 45.12 -31.83 -3.96
C GLN A 260 45.55 -31.93 -2.49
N PRO A 261 45.36 -33.08 -1.82
CA PRO A 261 45.87 -33.27 -0.47
C PRO A 261 47.40 -33.15 -0.50
N PRO A 262 48.01 -32.55 0.55
CA PRO A 262 49.46 -32.41 0.60
C PRO A 262 50.11 -33.79 0.59
N GLU A 263 50.98 -34.02 -0.39
CA GLU A 263 51.87 -35.16 -0.41
C GLU A 263 52.75 -35.17 0.84
N ASN A 264 52.84 -36.36 1.43
CA ASN A 264 53.75 -36.76 2.48
C ASN A 264 55.11 -36.02 2.44
N SER A 265 55.41 -35.25 3.49
CA SER A 265 56.80 -35.06 3.90
C SER A 265 57.12 -36.05 5.02
N LYS A 266 57.88 -37.06 4.66
CA LYS A 266 58.77 -37.77 5.56
C LYS A 266 59.72 -36.74 6.18
N PHE A 267 59.80 -36.65 7.50
CA PHE A 267 61.01 -36.77 8.33
C PHE A 267 60.59 -36.78 9.80
#